data_AF-A0A3A5V9J5-F1
#
_entry.id   AF-A0A3A5V9J5-F1
#
_cell.length_a   1.000
_cell.length_b   1.000
_cell.length_c   1.000
_cell.angle_alpha   90.00
_cell.angle_beta   90.00
_cell.angle_gamma   90.00
#
_symmetry.space_group_name_H-M   'P 1'
#
loop_
_entity.id
_entity.type
_entity.pdbx_description
1 polymer ?
#
loop_
_entity_poly.entity_id
_entity_poly.type
_entity_poly.pdbx_seq_one_letter_code
_entity_poly.pdbx_strand_id
1 'polypeptide(L)'
;MENVSGNKELVEQFFVQERKKHRRMVVLLWITAGIGDLFAIVAWLEGVEISRILRGLVVLGGFAFVMMWLSLHQKKTLQGRLSALLASIEFGWEEFHGLDLNSTEADHLHIAFAATTLGRTTTNESYLRTRGGDEKGPAFDKTEAAIKPGKQRVDPLLHEDDYLGLEGDLRVAEQLVEEANQQYADEAQRLWDIAEARDMDNIEAGVERLGDLVATGWFERNAKDGAVEELMNSHLKDEPL
;
A
#
# COMPACT_ATOMS: atom_id res chain seq x y z
N MET A 1 -20.89 -0.29 -8.30
CA MET A 1 -21.62 -1.15 -7.32
C MET A 1 -21.30 -2.63 -7.49
N GLU A 2 -21.12 -3.13 -8.72
CA GLU A 2 -20.86 -4.57 -8.99
C GLU A 2 -19.50 -5.08 -8.46
N ASN A 3 -18.43 -4.26 -8.55
CA ASN A 3 -17.12 -4.62 -7.98
C ASN A 3 -17.11 -4.68 -6.44
N VAL A 4 -17.89 -3.81 -5.78
CA VAL A 4 -17.98 -3.72 -4.31
C VAL A 4 -18.61 -4.99 -3.72
N SER A 5 -19.63 -5.55 -4.39
CA SER A 5 -20.20 -6.84 -3.98
C SER A 5 -19.24 -8.00 -4.18
N GLY A 6 -18.47 -8.00 -5.28
CA GLY A 6 -17.50 -9.06 -5.57
C GLY A 6 -16.35 -9.11 -4.55
N ASN A 7 -15.85 -7.95 -4.15
CA ASN A 7 -14.75 -7.85 -3.17
C ASN A 7 -15.14 -8.38 -1.79
N LYS A 8 -16.36 -8.06 -1.34
CA LYS A 8 -16.93 -8.59 -0.09
C LYS A 8 -17.06 -10.11 -0.13
N GLU A 9 -17.59 -10.64 -1.22
CA GLU A 9 -17.77 -12.07 -1.39
C GLU A 9 -16.42 -12.81 -1.37
N LEU A 10 -15.38 -12.26 -1.98
CA LEU A 10 -14.04 -12.85 -1.98
C LEU A 10 -13.44 -12.93 -0.56
N VAL A 11 -13.59 -11.86 0.23
CA VAL A 11 -13.15 -11.82 1.62
C VAL A 11 -13.94 -12.83 2.47
N GLU A 12 -15.26 -12.87 2.32
CA GLU A 12 -16.11 -13.81 3.05
C GLU A 12 -15.80 -15.27 2.68
N GLN A 13 -15.66 -15.56 1.39
CA GLN A 13 -15.26 -16.87 0.89
C GLN A 13 -13.90 -17.29 1.44
N PHE A 14 -12.93 -16.38 1.58
CA PHE A 14 -11.65 -16.67 2.21
C PHE A 14 -11.81 -17.19 3.64
N PHE A 15 -12.60 -16.50 4.49
CA PHE A 15 -12.84 -16.96 5.86
C PHE A 15 -13.68 -18.23 5.92
N VAL A 16 -14.68 -18.39 5.05
CA VAL A 16 -15.46 -19.64 4.95
C VAL A 16 -14.55 -20.83 4.63
N GLN A 17 -13.63 -20.67 3.67
CA GLN A 17 -12.65 -21.69 3.30
C GLN A 17 -11.69 -21.98 4.47
N GLU A 18 -11.21 -20.96 5.15
CA GLU A 18 -10.27 -21.11 6.27
C GLU A 18 -10.94 -21.79 7.48
N ARG A 19 -12.18 -21.43 7.82
CA ARG A 19 -13.01 -22.12 8.82
C ARG A 19 -13.20 -23.59 8.47
N LYS A 20 -13.52 -23.89 7.21
CA LYS A 20 -13.72 -25.27 6.73
C LYS A 20 -12.43 -26.09 6.85
N LYS A 21 -11.29 -25.49 6.52
CA LYS A 21 -9.97 -26.12 6.63
C LYS A 21 -9.60 -26.40 8.09
N HIS A 22 -9.77 -25.41 8.97
CA HIS A 22 -9.53 -25.56 10.40
C HIS A 22 -10.44 -26.64 11.01
N ARG A 23 -11.74 -26.63 10.68
CA ARG A 23 -12.67 -27.65 11.17
C ARG A 23 -12.27 -29.05 10.72
N ARG A 24 -11.88 -29.22 9.46
CA ARG A 24 -11.37 -30.51 8.94
C ARG A 24 -10.12 -30.98 9.70
N MET A 25 -9.16 -30.09 9.93
CA MET A 25 -7.95 -30.42 10.71
C MET A 25 -8.26 -30.86 12.14
N VAL A 26 -9.17 -30.14 12.82
CA VAL A 26 -9.59 -30.50 14.19
C VAL A 26 -10.33 -31.83 14.22
N VAL A 27 -11.25 -32.07 13.28
CA VAL A 27 -11.97 -33.35 13.16
C VAL A 27 -10.98 -34.50 12.92
N LEU A 28 -10.01 -34.33 12.01
CA LEU A 28 -8.97 -35.33 11.77
C LEU A 28 -8.14 -35.61 13.02
N LEU A 29 -7.76 -34.58 13.78
CA LEU A 29 -7.01 -34.73 15.03
C LEU A 29 -7.81 -35.58 16.04
N TRP A 30 -9.10 -35.27 16.24
CA TRP A 30 -9.97 -36.04 17.13
C TRP A 30 -10.21 -37.48 16.66
N ILE A 31 -10.36 -37.69 15.36
CA ILE A 31 -10.46 -39.05 14.79
C ILE A 31 -9.18 -39.83 15.07
N THR A 32 -8.01 -39.21 14.89
CA THR A 32 -6.73 -39.88 15.12
C THR A 32 -6.57 -40.25 16.60
N ALA A 33 -6.95 -39.35 17.51
CA ALA A 33 -6.95 -39.61 18.95
C ALA A 33 -7.89 -40.78 19.30
N GLY A 34 -9.12 -40.78 18.77
CA GLY A 34 -10.09 -41.86 19.00
C GLY A 34 -9.64 -43.22 18.44
N ILE A 35 -8.93 -43.24 17.29
CA ILE A 35 -8.31 -44.46 16.76
C ILE A 35 -7.21 -44.96 17.71
N GLY A 36 -6.41 -44.07 18.29
CA GLY A 36 -5.38 -44.43 19.27
C GLY A 36 -5.98 -45.06 20.52
N ASP A 37 -7.06 -44.49 21.05
CA ASP A 37 -7.75 -45.02 22.23
C ASP A 37 -8.37 -46.40 21.93
N LEU A 38 -9.02 -46.55 20.77
CA LEU A 38 -9.59 -47.83 20.34
C LEU A 38 -8.50 -48.90 20.17
N PHE A 39 -7.38 -48.55 19.54
CA PHE A 39 -6.23 -49.44 19.37
C PHE A 39 -5.69 -49.92 20.72
N ALA A 40 -5.56 -49.02 21.69
CA ALA A 40 -5.09 -49.37 23.04
C ALA A 40 -6.05 -50.34 23.75
N ILE A 41 -7.37 -50.11 23.65
CA ILE A 41 -8.38 -50.98 24.26
C ILE A 41 -8.37 -52.38 23.66
N VAL A 42 -8.33 -52.49 22.33
CA VAL A 42 -8.32 -53.79 21.63
C VAL A 42 -7.05 -54.58 21.97
N ALA A 43 -5.88 -53.93 21.91
CA ALA A 43 -4.61 -54.59 22.20
C ALA A 43 -4.50 -55.04 23.67
N TRP A 44 -5.14 -54.30 24.59
CA TRP A 44 -5.23 -54.70 26.00
C TRP A 44 -6.13 -55.94 26.19
N LEU A 45 -7.27 -56.00 25.50
CA LEU A 45 -8.18 -57.15 25.55
C LEU A 45 -7.58 -58.42 24.94
N GLU A 46 -6.75 -58.30 23.91
CA GLU A 46 -6.06 -59.43 23.27
C GLU A 46 -4.82 -59.91 24.05
N GLY A 47 -4.46 -59.26 25.16
CA GLY A 47 -3.30 -59.64 25.97
C GLY A 47 -1.96 -59.39 25.29
N VAL A 48 -1.90 -58.43 24.37
CA VAL A 48 -0.68 -58.06 23.64
C VAL A 48 0.35 -57.48 24.62
N GLU A 49 1.63 -57.79 24.40
CA GLU A 49 2.75 -57.22 25.17
C GLU A 49 2.68 -55.68 25.21
N ILE A 50 2.78 -55.12 26.42
CA ILE A 50 2.70 -53.67 26.67
C ILE A 50 3.70 -52.87 25.80
N SER A 51 4.87 -53.44 25.51
CA SER A 51 5.90 -52.81 24.67
C SER A 51 5.44 -52.55 23.23
N ARG A 52 4.58 -53.42 22.67
CA ARG A 52 4.03 -53.26 21.31
C ARG A 52 2.94 -52.21 21.28
N ILE A 53 2.10 -52.17 22.31
CA ILE A 53 1.06 -51.16 22.49
C ILE A 53 1.71 -49.77 22.58
N LEU A 54 2.77 -49.65 23.38
CA LEU A 54 3.50 -48.38 23.56
C LEU A 54 4.10 -47.87 22.24
N ARG A 55 4.70 -48.75 21.42
CA ARG A 55 5.23 -48.36 20.10
C ARG A 55 4.13 -47.86 19.16
N GLY A 56 2.97 -48.52 19.13
CA GLY A 56 1.84 -48.09 18.32
C GLY A 56 1.32 -46.70 18.73
N LEU A 57 1.19 -46.46 20.04
CA LEU A 57 0.78 -45.16 20.57
C LEU A 57 1.80 -44.05 20.30
N VAL A 58 3.10 -44.35 20.33
CA VAL A 58 4.14 -43.36 19.99
C VAL A 58 4.02 -42.91 18.53
N VAL A 59 3.74 -43.82 17.59
CA VAL A 59 3.54 -43.47 16.18
C VAL A 59 2.30 -42.59 15.99
N LEU A 60 1.18 -42.96 16.61
CA LEU A 60 -0.06 -42.17 16.53
C LEU A 60 0.08 -40.81 17.22
N GLY A 61 0.76 -40.76 18.36
CA GLY A 61 1.09 -39.52 19.06
C GLY A 61 2.00 -38.60 18.23
N GLY A 62 3.01 -39.17 17.56
CA GLY A 62 3.87 -38.42 16.63
C GLY A 62 3.08 -37.85 15.45
N PHE A 63 2.14 -38.61 14.89
CA PHE A 63 1.26 -38.13 13.82
C PHE A 63 0.35 -36.99 14.31
N ALA A 64 -0.26 -37.12 15.48
CA ALA A 64 -1.08 -36.06 16.08
C ALA A 64 -0.25 -34.79 16.35
N PHE A 65 1.00 -34.93 16.78
CA PHE A 65 1.92 -33.82 17.00
C PHE A 65 2.24 -33.08 15.70
N VAL A 66 2.53 -33.79 14.60
CA VAL A 66 2.75 -33.18 13.28
C VAL A 66 1.51 -32.43 12.80
N MET A 67 0.31 -33.00 12.98
CA MET A 67 -0.95 -32.34 12.61
C MET A 67 -1.20 -31.07 13.44
N MET A 68 -0.89 -31.10 14.74
CA MET A 68 -0.96 -29.93 15.61
C MET A 68 0.04 -28.85 15.18
N TRP A 69 1.28 -29.24 14.85
CA TRP A 69 2.31 -28.32 14.36
C TRP A 69 1.87 -27.62 13.07
N LEU A 70 1.35 -28.37 12.09
CA LEU A 70 0.83 -27.82 10.84
C LEU A 70 -0.33 -26.84 11.09
N SER A 71 -1.21 -27.14 12.04
CA SER A 71 -2.32 -26.26 12.43
C SER A 71 -1.81 -24.92 13.02
N LEU A 72 -0.81 -24.97 13.90
CA LEU A 72 -0.18 -23.76 14.44
C LEU A 72 0.53 -22.94 13.35
N HIS A 73 1.18 -23.61 12.41
CA HIS A 73 1.86 -22.94 11.31
C HIS A 73 0.86 -22.24 10.38
N GLN A 74 -0.30 -22.84 10.13
CA GLN A 74 -1.37 -22.24 9.32
C GLN A 74 -1.84 -20.90 9.88
N LYS A 75 -1.98 -20.77 11.21
CA LYS A 75 -2.36 -19.50 11.86
C LYS A 75 -1.35 -18.38 11.58
N LYS A 76 -0.06 -18.69 11.62
CA LYS A 76 1.01 -17.72 11.29
C LYS A 76 0.94 -17.28 9.83
N THR A 77 0.60 -18.19 8.91
CA THR A 77 0.50 -17.87 7.48
C THR A 77 -0.80 -17.15 7.08
N LEU A 78 -1.82 -17.18 7.95
CA LEU A 78 -3.13 -16.59 7.68
C LEU A 78 -3.03 -15.08 7.44
N GLN A 79 -2.30 -14.38 8.31
CA GLN A 79 -2.13 -12.93 8.20
C GLN A 79 -1.48 -12.52 6.88
N GLY A 80 -0.41 -13.20 6.47
CA GLY A 80 0.28 -12.92 5.21
C GLY A 80 -0.57 -13.23 3.96
N ARG A 81 -1.41 -14.28 4.03
CA ARG A 81 -2.35 -14.60 2.94
C ARG A 81 -3.49 -13.58 2.84
N LEU A 82 -4.01 -13.15 3.99
CA LEU A 82 -5.06 -12.13 4.07
C LEU A 82 -4.55 -10.77 3.59
N SER A 83 -3.33 -10.38 3.96
CA SER A 83 -2.72 -9.14 3.47
C SER A 83 -2.45 -9.18 1.96
N ALA A 84 -1.99 -10.32 1.42
CA ALA A 84 -1.81 -10.49 -0.02
C ALA A 84 -3.14 -10.38 -0.78
N LEU A 85 -4.22 -10.98 -0.25
CA LEU A 85 -5.58 -10.83 -0.79
C LEU A 85 -6.00 -9.36 -0.77
N LEU A 86 -5.88 -8.68 0.36
CA LEU A 86 -6.25 -7.26 0.51
C LEU A 86 -5.37 -6.32 -0.34
N ALA A 87 -4.14 -6.72 -0.68
CA ALA A 87 -3.29 -5.96 -1.60
C ALA A 87 -3.77 -6.10 -3.05
N SER A 88 -4.30 -7.28 -3.42
CA SER A 88 -4.84 -7.57 -4.75
C SER A 88 -6.24 -7.00 -5.01
N ILE A 89 -6.96 -6.64 -3.95
CA ILE A 89 -8.34 -6.16 -4.02
C ILE A 89 -8.41 -4.71 -3.54
N GLU A 90 -9.18 -3.87 -4.23
CA GLU A 90 -9.56 -2.54 -3.73
C GLU A 90 -10.64 -2.69 -2.65
N PHE A 91 -10.21 -2.97 -1.42
CA PHE A 91 -11.09 -3.10 -0.27
C PHE A 91 -11.12 -1.79 0.51
N GLY A 92 -12.32 -1.23 0.72
CA GLY A 92 -12.54 0.04 1.42
C GLY A 92 -13.09 -0.12 2.84
N TRP A 93 -13.04 0.95 3.64
CA TRP A 93 -13.52 0.94 5.04
C TRP A 93 -15.04 0.74 5.16
N GLU A 94 -15.82 1.26 4.21
CA GLU A 94 -17.28 1.05 4.16
C GLU A 94 -17.67 -0.40 3.87
N GLU A 95 -16.79 -1.16 3.21
CA GLU A 95 -17.04 -2.56 2.86
C GLU A 95 -16.92 -3.49 4.06
N PHE A 96 -16.25 -3.02 5.11
CA PHE A 96 -15.96 -3.75 6.34
C PHE A 96 -17.22 -4.11 7.14
N HIS A 97 -18.19 -3.19 7.18
CA HIS A 97 -19.34 -3.27 8.09
C HIS A 97 -20.43 -4.28 7.67
N GLY A 98 -20.32 -4.88 6.48
CA GLY A 98 -21.31 -5.80 5.93
C GLY A 98 -20.89 -7.27 5.86
N LEU A 99 -19.72 -7.62 6.43
CA LEU A 99 -19.19 -8.98 6.35
C LEU A 99 -19.70 -9.84 7.51
N ASP A 100 -20.14 -11.07 7.20
CA ASP A 100 -20.53 -12.08 8.21
C ASP A 100 -19.28 -12.75 8.81
N LEU A 101 -18.63 -12.03 9.73
CA LEU A 101 -17.39 -12.45 10.39
C LEU A 101 -17.59 -12.64 11.89
N ASN A 102 -16.89 -13.63 12.44
CA ASN A 102 -16.74 -13.76 13.89
C ASN A 102 -15.84 -12.62 14.43
N SER A 103 -15.95 -12.27 15.71
CA SER A 103 -15.17 -11.18 16.33
C SER A 103 -13.66 -11.32 16.10
N THR A 104 -13.12 -12.54 16.27
CA THR A 104 -11.70 -12.83 16.01
C THR A 104 -11.30 -12.67 14.54
N GLU A 105 -12.20 -12.97 13.60
CA GLU A 105 -11.94 -12.83 12.17
C GLU A 105 -12.01 -11.36 11.75
N ALA A 106 -12.97 -10.63 12.32
CA ALA A 106 -13.05 -9.18 12.20
C ALA A 106 -11.77 -8.52 12.73
N ASP A 107 -11.26 -8.92 13.90
CA ASP A 107 -9.99 -8.42 14.44
C ASP A 107 -8.81 -8.71 13.50
N HIS A 108 -8.71 -9.93 12.97
CA HIS A 108 -7.68 -10.27 12.00
C HIS A 108 -7.78 -9.44 10.72
N LEU A 109 -8.99 -9.19 10.23
CA LEU A 109 -9.21 -8.33 9.07
C LEU A 109 -8.91 -6.87 9.40
N HIS A 110 -9.24 -6.40 10.60
CA HIS A 110 -8.95 -5.03 11.05
C HIS A 110 -7.45 -4.80 11.12
N ILE A 111 -6.70 -5.75 11.68
CA ILE A 111 -5.24 -5.69 11.76
C ILE A 111 -4.62 -5.74 10.36
N ALA A 112 -5.06 -6.67 9.50
CA ALA A 112 -4.53 -6.79 8.15
C ALA A 112 -4.87 -5.57 7.28
N PHE A 113 -6.09 -5.06 7.41
CA PHE A 113 -6.53 -3.83 6.76
C PHE A 113 -5.77 -2.62 7.28
N ALA A 114 -5.61 -2.46 8.60
CA ALA A 114 -4.83 -1.38 9.18
C ALA A 114 -3.37 -1.45 8.72
N ALA A 115 -2.75 -2.63 8.68
CA ALA A 115 -1.39 -2.79 8.16
C ALA A 115 -1.29 -2.43 6.66
N THR A 116 -2.33 -2.75 5.87
CA THR A 116 -2.35 -2.49 4.43
C THR A 116 -2.74 -1.04 4.09
N THR A 117 -3.59 -0.42 4.90
CA THR A 117 -4.24 0.88 4.65
C THR A 117 -3.62 2.02 5.45
N LEU A 118 -3.03 1.80 6.63
CA LEU A 118 -2.25 2.85 7.32
C LEU A 118 -0.96 3.18 6.55
N GLY A 119 -0.46 2.27 5.72
CA GLY A 119 0.52 2.58 4.68
C GLY A 119 -0.05 3.33 3.46
N ARG A 120 -1.37 3.54 3.39
CA ARG A 120 -2.15 3.99 2.21
C ARG A 120 -2.89 5.32 2.41
N THR A 121 -3.33 5.67 3.63
CA THR A 121 -4.17 6.86 3.90
C THR A 121 -3.59 7.89 4.87
N THR A 122 -2.39 7.69 5.40
CA THR A 122 -1.72 8.79 6.13
C THR A 122 -0.75 9.47 5.18
N THR A 123 -1.08 10.70 4.75
CA THR A 123 -0.02 11.66 4.48
C THR A 123 0.83 11.72 5.73
N ASN A 124 2.11 11.47 5.51
CA ASN A 124 3.01 10.85 6.44
C ASN A 124 3.41 11.74 7.64
N GLU A 125 2.51 12.14 8.55
CA GLU A 125 2.93 13.03 9.67
C GLU A 125 3.57 12.23 10.82
N SER A 126 3.08 11.02 11.09
CA SER A 126 3.62 10.14 12.15
C SER A 126 4.70 9.17 11.65
N TYR A 127 4.66 8.74 10.39
CA TYR A 127 5.69 7.87 9.79
C TYR A 127 6.94 8.66 9.34
N LEU A 128 6.90 10.00 9.25
CA LEU A 128 8.08 10.86 9.13
C LEU A 128 8.97 10.76 10.39
N ARG A 129 8.45 10.22 11.49
CA ARG A 129 9.19 10.11 12.76
C ARG A 129 9.75 8.73 13.05
N THR A 130 9.38 7.69 12.31
CA THR A 130 9.89 6.33 12.55
C THR A 130 10.09 5.56 11.23
N ARG A 131 11.12 5.91 10.44
CA ARG A 131 11.77 4.96 9.52
C ARG A 131 12.58 3.96 10.36
N GLY A 132 11.91 2.92 10.86
CA GLY A 132 12.48 1.88 11.71
C GLY A 132 13.35 0.85 10.99
N GLY A 133 14.10 1.24 9.96
CA GLY A 133 14.94 0.33 9.18
C GLY A 133 16.13 0.98 8.44
N ASP A 134 16.27 2.31 8.47
CA ASP A 134 17.47 2.98 7.96
C ASP A 134 18.58 2.90 9.03
N GLU A 135 19.77 2.44 8.66
CA GLU A 135 20.96 2.44 9.54
C GLU A 135 21.27 3.85 10.06
N LYS A 136 20.83 4.90 9.34
CA LYS A 136 21.01 6.30 9.72
C LYS A 136 19.90 6.89 10.60
N GLY A 137 18.82 6.15 10.87
CA GLY A 137 17.72 6.59 11.73
C GLY A 137 17.05 7.91 11.29
N PRO A 138 16.13 8.47 12.09
CA PRO A 138 15.65 9.82 11.86
C PRO A 138 16.86 10.77 11.89
N ALA A 139 17.01 11.62 10.88
CA ALA A 139 17.87 12.78 10.98
C ALA A 139 17.26 13.70 12.03
N PHE A 140 17.50 13.40 13.32
CA PHE A 140 17.33 14.37 14.39
C PHE A 140 18.27 15.50 14.00
N ASP A 141 17.68 16.55 13.42
CA ASP A 141 18.41 17.74 13.06
C ASP A 141 19.22 18.10 14.31
N LYS A 142 20.53 18.18 14.14
CA LYS A 142 21.39 18.58 15.24
C LYS A 142 20.81 19.93 15.64
N THR A 143 20.54 20.14 16.92
CA THR A 143 20.00 21.40 17.48
C THR A 143 20.86 22.64 17.16
N GLU A 144 21.95 22.46 16.42
CA GLU A 144 22.85 23.43 15.84
C GLU A 144 22.81 23.38 14.30
N ALA A 145 21.62 23.44 13.69
CA ALA A 145 21.51 23.88 12.31
C ALA A 145 21.80 25.39 12.27
N ALA A 146 23.07 25.77 12.48
CA ALA A 146 23.52 27.13 12.23
C ALA A 146 23.24 27.40 10.75
N ILE A 147 22.22 28.22 10.46
CA ILE A 147 21.89 28.68 9.11
C ILE A 147 23.11 29.49 8.66
N LYS A 148 24.06 28.83 8.01
CA LYS A 148 25.24 29.49 7.45
C LYS A 148 24.75 30.26 6.22
N PRO A 149 24.81 31.60 6.20
CA PRO A 149 24.31 32.40 5.08
C PRO A 149 25.07 32.13 3.76
N GLY A 150 26.20 31.44 3.80
CA GLY A 150 26.95 30.99 2.62
C GLY A 150 26.74 29.51 2.24
N LYS A 151 25.76 28.80 2.80
CA LYS A 151 25.48 27.42 2.39
C LYS A 151 24.83 27.43 1.00
N GLN A 152 25.51 26.82 0.03
CA GLN A 152 25.00 26.74 -1.34
C GLN A 152 23.70 25.92 -1.36
N ARG A 153 22.72 26.36 -2.15
CA ARG A 153 21.50 25.60 -2.41
C ARG A 153 21.89 24.23 -2.95
N VAL A 154 21.45 23.17 -2.29
CA VAL A 154 21.59 21.80 -2.78
C VAL A 154 20.36 21.51 -3.63
N ASP A 155 20.58 21.09 -4.87
CA ASP A 155 19.52 20.73 -5.79
C ASP A 155 18.96 19.33 -5.41
N PRO A 156 17.66 19.20 -5.12
CA PRO A 156 17.03 17.90 -4.84
C PRO A 156 17.22 16.88 -5.97
N LEU A 157 17.33 17.33 -7.22
CA LEU A 157 17.54 16.46 -8.39
C LEU A 157 18.86 15.66 -8.30
N LEU A 158 19.86 16.16 -7.57
CA LEU A 158 21.14 15.47 -7.38
C LEU A 158 21.07 14.24 -6.47
N HIS A 159 19.94 14.03 -5.81
CA HIS A 159 19.73 12.95 -4.85
C HIS A 159 18.65 11.95 -5.29
N GLU A 160 18.16 12.01 -6.54
CA GLU A 160 17.15 11.05 -7.04
C GLU A 160 17.63 9.60 -6.91
N ASP A 161 18.91 9.36 -7.19
CA ASP A 161 19.52 8.03 -7.11
C ASP A 161 19.50 7.45 -5.69
N ASP A 162 19.51 8.30 -4.67
CA ASP A 162 19.46 7.87 -3.26
C ASP A 162 18.09 7.23 -2.90
N TYR A 163 17.07 7.43 -3.75
CA TYR A 163 15.71 6.90 -3.55
C TYR A 163 15.37 5.70 -4.44
N LEU A 164 16.24 5.34 -5.39
CA LEU A 164 16.02 4.20 -6.28
C LEU A 164 15.93 2.88 -5.52
N GLY A 165 14.84 2.15 -5.72
CA GLY A 165 14.62 0.83 -5.13
C GLY A 165 14.24 0.83 -3.64
N LEU A 166 14.03 2.00 -3.04
CA LEU A 166 13.43 2.10 -1.71
C LEU A 166 11.91 1.85 -1.73
N GLU A 167 11.28 2.06 -2.89
CA GLU A 167 9.86 1.85 -3.11
C GLU A 167 9.62 0.47 -3.73
N GLY A 168 8.52 -0.19 -3.34
CA GLY A 168 8.10 -1.46 -3.94
C GLY A 168 7.34 -1.26 -5.25
N ASP A 169 7.00 -2.37 -5.92
CA ASP A 169 6.23 -2.32 -7.15
C ASP A 169 4.87 -1.60 -6.96
N LEU A 170 4.52 -0.72 -7.90
CA LEU A 170 3.24 -0.03 -7.93
C LEU A 170 2.08 -1.02 -8.04
N ARG A 171 1.01 -0.79 -7.28
CA ARG A 171 -0.24 -1.57 -7.40
C ARG A 171 -1.02 -1.16 -8.65
N VAL A 172 -1.98 -1.97 -9.07
CA VAL A 172 -2.79 -1.70 -10.28
C VAL A 172 -3.44 -0.32 -10.26
N ALA A 173 -4.03 0.10 -9.13
CA ALA A 173 -4.64 1.42 -9.00
C ALA A 173 -3.61 2.56 -9.11
N GLU A 174 -2.44 2.37 -8.51
CA GLU A 174 -1.33 3.35 -8.54
C GLU A 174 -0.73 3.44 -9.94
N GLN A 175 -0.63 2.30 -10.65
CA GLN A 175 -0.21 2.26 -12.06
C GLN A 175 -1.18 3.03 -12.96
N LEU A 176 -2.49 2.90 -12.75
CA LEU A 176 -3.49 3.64 -13.52
C LEU A 176 -3.42 5.15 -13.25
N VAL A 177 -3.19 5.55 -12.00
CA VAL A 177 -3.00 6.97 -11.64
C VAL A 177 -1.71 7.49 -12.25
N GLU A 178 -0.63 6.72 -12.19
CA GLU A 178 0.66 7.08 -12.77
C GLU A 178 0.57 7.21 -14.30
N GLU A 179 -0.11 6.29 -14.97
CA GLU A 179 -0.39 6.38 -16.41
C GLU A 179 -1.20 7.63 -16.74
N ALA A 180 -2.23 7.94 -15.95
CA ALA A 180 -3.02 9.16 -16.13
C ALA A 180 -2.16 10.41 -15.92
N ASN A 181 -1.31 10.43 -14.88
CA ASN A 181 -0.40 11.55 -14.61
C ASN A 181 0.56 11.78 -15.78
N GLN A 182 1.12 10.71 -16.35
CA GLN A 182 1.99 10.80 -17.53
C GLN A 182 1.24 11.38 -18.74
N GLN A 183 0.01 10.91 -19.01
CA GLN A 183 -0.81 11.46 -20.09
C GLN A 183 -1.15 12.95 -19.88
N TYR A 184 -1.48 13.34 -18.64
CA TYR A 184 -1.73 14.74 -18.31
C TYR A 184 -0.46 15.59 -18.43
N ALA A 185 0.70 15.08 -18.04
CA ALA A 185 1.97 15.77 -18.17
C ALA A 185 2.32 16.00 -19.66
N ASP A 186 2.14 15.00 -20.50
CA ASP A 186 2.39 15.10 -21.95
C ASP A 186 1.45 16.12 -22.61
N GLU A 187 0.16 16.07 -22.30
CA GLU A 187 -0.81 17.02 -22.86
C GLU A 187 -0.59 18.43 -22.33
N ALA A 188 -0.25 18.58 -21.04
CA ALA A 188 0.11 19.87 -20.47
C ALA A 188 1.35 20.46 -21.15
N GLN A 189 2.40 19.65 -21.37
CA GLN A 189 3.60 20.08 -22.08
C GLN A 189 3.26 20.51 -23.51
N ARG A 190 2.43 19.74 -24.21
CA ARG A 190 2.00 20.09 -25.58
C ARG A 190 1.22 21.40 -25.61
N LEU A 191 0.29 21.61 -24.70
CA LEU A 191 -0.49 22.84 -24.61
C LEU A 191 0.40 24.04 -24.26
N TRP A 192 1.39 23.83 -23.39
CA TRP A 192 2.40 24.83 -23.06
C TRP A 192 3.20 25.24 -24.30
N ASP A 193 3.71 24.28 -25.07
CA ASP A 193 4.48 24.55 -26.29
C ASP A 193 3.65 25.31 -27.34
N ILE A 194 2.37 24.96 -27.48
CA ILE A 194 1.44 25.67 -28.39
C ILE A 194 1.18 27.10 -27.92
N ALA A 195 1.06 27.31 -26.61
CA ALA A 195 0.86 28.63 -26.03
C ALA A 195 2.11 29.51 -26.23
N GLU A 196 3.31 28.99 -25.96
CA GLU A 196 4.57 29.71 -26.17
C GLU A 196 4.79 30.09 -27.64
N ALA A 197 4.48 29.18 -28.57
CA ALA A 197 4.62 29.44 -30.01
C ALA A 197 3.61 30.45 -30.56
N ARG A 198 2.48 30.65 -29.87
CA ARG A 198 1.45 31.64 -30.25
C ARG A 198 1.61 32.97 -29.53
N ASP A 199 2.53 33.05 -28.57
CA ASP A 199 2.73 34.27 -27.80
C ASP A 199 3.38 35.35 -28.68
N MET A 200 2.70 36.50 -28.77
CA MET A 200 3.12 37.60 -29.62
C MET A 200 4.45 38.19 -29.14
N ASP A 201 4.65 38.23 -27.82
CA ASP A 201 5.86 38.79 -27.22
C ASP A 201 7.09 37.94 -27.56
N ASN A 202 6.95 36.61 -27.54
CA ASN A 202 7.97 35.67 -28.00
C ASN A 202 8.30 35.86 -29.49
N ILE A 203 7.28 36.00 -30.35
CA ILE A 203 7.45 36.21 -31.79
C ILE A 203 8.17 37.54 -32.07
N GLU A 204 7.79 38.62 -31.39
CA GLU A 204 8.38 39.95 -31.55
C GLU A 204 9.84 40.01 -31.06
N ALA A 205 10.15 39.28 -29.98
CA ALA A 205 11.51 39.13 -29.50
C ALA A 205 12.37 38.17 -30.34
N GLY A 206 11.73 37.34 -31.19
CA GLY A 206 12.39 36.32 -32.00
C GLY A 206 12.88 35.12 -31.17
N VAL A 207 12.18 34.80 -30.08
CA VAL A 207 12.56 33.78 -29.09
C VAL A 207 11.52 32.66 -29.10
N GLU A 208 11.96 31.40 -28.98
CA GLU A 208 11.07 30.23 -29.01
C GLU A 208 10.44 29.89 -27.65
N ARG A 209 11.10 30.26 -26.54
CA ARG A 209 10.68 29.93 -25.17
C ARG A 209 10.50 31.18 -24.32
N LEU A 210 9.47 31.14 -23.47
CA LEU A 210 9.13 32.28 -22.61
C LEU A 210 10.21 32.55 -21.54
N GLY A 211 10.91 31.51 -21.08
CA GLY A 211 12.04 31.65 -20.16
C GLY A 211 13.21 32.45 -20.76
N ASP A 212 13.45 32.28 -22.05
CA ASP A 212 14.50 33.02 -22.77
C ASP A 212 14.06 34.48 -22.99
N LEU A 213 12.76 34.74 -23.22
CA LEU A 213 12.20 36.09 -23.30
C LEU A 213 12.48 36.88 -22.01
N VAL A 214 12.27 36.27 -20.84
CA VAL A 214 12.60 36.87 -19.54
C VAL A 214 14.10 37.17 -19.43
N ALA A 215 14.96 36.24 -19.86
CA ALA A 215 16.41 36.44 -19.81
C ALA A 215 16.92 37.57 -20.72
N THR A 216 16.23 37.86 -21.82
CA THR A 216 16.59 38.99 -22.72
C THR A 216 16.27 40.36 -22.14
N GLY A 217 15.56 40.44 -21.01
CA GLY A 217 15.14 41.72 -20.43
C GLY A 217 14.13 42.47 -21.30
N TRP A 218 13.23 41.73 -21.97
CA TRP A 218 12.22 42.29 -22.86
C TRP A 218 11.14 43.06 -22.08
N PHE A 219 10.73 42.55 -20.93
CA PHE A 219 9.70 43.16 -20.09
C PHE A 219 10.13 44.51 -19.50
N GLU A 220 11.41 44.68 -19.17
CA GLU A 220 11.94 45.96 -18.65
C GLU A 220 11.97 47.04 -19.74
N ARG A 221 12.10 46.64 -21.01
CA ARG A 221 12.18 47.55 -22.15
C ARG A 221 10.82 47.90 -22.74
N ASN A 222 9.87 46.96 -22.69
CA ASN A 222 8.50 47.11 -23.19
C ASN A 222 7.47 47.32 -22.07
N ALA A 223 7.92 47.71 -20.87
CA ALA A 223 7.04 48.00 -19.75
C ALA A 223 6.06 49.13 -20.09
N LYS A 224 4.76 48.81 -20.07
CA LYS A 224 3.69 49.80 -20.16
C LYS A 224 3.29 50.22 -18.75
N ASP A 225 3.40 51.52 -18.44
CA ASP A 225 2.89 52.06 -17.17
C ASP A 225 1.37 51.85 -17.09
N GLY A 226 0.92 51.20 -16.01
CA GLY A 226 -0.50 50.91 -15.78
C GLY A 226 -1.03 49.60 -16.40
N ALA A 227 -0.18 48.74 -16.99
CA ALA A 227 -0.61 47.48 -17.61
C ALA A 227 -1.43 46.56 -16.69
N VAL A 228 -1.08 46.52 -15.39
CA VAL A 228 -1.81 45.74 -14.38
C VAL A 228 -3.21 46.30 -14.13
N GLU A 229 -3.33 47.64 -14.12
CA GLU A 229 -4.62 48.33 -13.92
C GLU A 229 -5.53 48.16 -15.15
N GLU A 230 -4.96 48.15 -16.36
CA GLU A 230 -5.70 47.86 -17.59
C GLU A 230 -6.22 46.41 -17.62
N LEU A 231 -5.38 45.44 -17.24
CA LEU A 231 -5.76 44.01 -17.16
C LEU A 231 -6.87 43.75 -16.12
N MET A 232 -6.78 44.42 -14.96
CA MET A 232 -7.80 44.33 -13.92
C MET A 232 -9.13 44.94 -14.37
N ASN A 233 -9.09 46.05 -15.12
CA ASN A 233 -10.28 46.73 -15.62
C ASN A 233 -10.90 46.06 -16.86
N SER A 234 -10.14 45.31 -17.65
CA SER A 234 -10.68 44.54 -18.78
C SER A 234 -11.53 43.37 -18.31
N HIS A 235 -11.11 42.67 -17.25
CA HIS A 235 -11.87 41.56 -16.67
C HIS A 235 -13.24 41.97 -16.08
N LEU A 236 -13.38 43.22 -15.62
CA LEU A 236 -14.62 43.76 -15.07
C LEU A 236 -15.65 44.17 -16.14
N LYS A 237 -15.26 44.29 -17.41
CA LYS A 237 -16.16 44.69 -18.51
C LYS A 237 -16.81 43.51 -19.24
N ASP A 238 -16.30 42.29 -19.04
CA ASP A 238 -16.71 41.10 -19.77
C ASP A 238 -17.69 40.18 -18.99
N GLU A 239 -18.06 40.52 -17.75
CA GLU A 239 -19.19 39.87 -17.04
C GLU A 239 -20.50 40.65 -17.27
N PRO A 240 -21.52 40.06 -17.92
CA PRO A 240 -22.86 40.65 -17.93
C PRO A 240 -23.56 40.38 -16.58
N LEU A 241 -24.16 41.43 -16.03
CA LEU A 241 -25.17 41.35 -14.95
C LEU A 241 -26.38 40.49 -15.36
#